data_AF-A0A968QFI8-F1
#
_entry.id   AF-A0A968QFI8-F1
#
_cell.length_a   1.000
_cell.length_b   1.000
_cell.length_c   1.000
_cell.angle_alpha   90.00
_cell.angle_beta   90.00
_cell.angle_gamma   90.00
#
_symmetry.space_group_name_H-M   'P 1'
#
loop_
_entity.id
_entity.type
_entity.pdbx_description
1 polymer ?
#
loop_
_entity_poly.entity_id
_entity_poly.type
_entity_poly.pdbx_seq_one_letter_code
_entity_poly.pdbx_strand_id
1 'polypeptide(L)' 'LGAGQSNILAGEFSVNIDLGYKVEQGKIVGRVKDTMVAGNIFEAFSNLVDLSDRPEWVGSSSYVPHILFAGLGVAARQ' A
#
# COMPACT_ATOMS: atom_id res chain seq x y z
N LEU A 1 -5.58 3.20 -5.97
CA LEU A 1 -6.19 2.11 -5.17
C LEU A 1 -7.61 1.88 -5.66
N GLY A 2 -8.10 0.64 -5.62
CA GLY A 2 -9.47 0.30 -6.00
C GLY A 2 -10.41 0.28 -4.80
N ALA A 3 -11.55 -0.40 -4.95
CA ALA A 3 -12.50 -0.59 -3.86
C ALA A 3 -11.88 -1.38 -2.69
N GLY A 4 -12.25 -1.00 -1.47
CA GLY A 4 -11.80 -1.64 -0.24
C GLY A 4 -12.79 -1.45 0.90
N GLN A 5 -12.48 -2.06 2.05
CA GLN A 5 -13.22 -1.96 3.30
C GLN A 5 -12.24 -1.75 4.46
N SER A 6 -12.69 -1.12 5.53
CA SER A 6 -11.87 -0.85 6.70
C SER A 6 -12.69 -0.86 7.99
N ASN A 7 -12.09 -1.36 9.07
CA ASN A 7 -12.54 -1.15 10.43
C ASN A 7 -11.67 -0.08 11.07
N ILE A 8 -12.17 1.16 11.12
CA ILE A 8 -11.41 2.34 11.56
C ILE A 8 -10.96 2.20 13.02
N LEU A 9 -11.81 1.64 13.89
CA LEU A 9 -11.50 1.52 15.32
C LEU A 9 -10.43 0.47 15.59
N ALA A 10 -10.49 -0.67 14.88
CA ALA A 10 -9.47 -1.70 15.00
C ALA A 10 -8.20 -1.38 14.21
N GLY A 11 -8.27 -0.44 13.25
CA GLY A 11 -7.18 -0.10 12.35
C GLY A 11 -7.01 -1.04 11.17
N GLU A 12 -7.95 -1.96 10.94
CA GLU A 12 -7.87 -2.98 9.89
C GLU A 12 -8.34 -2.41 8.55
N PHE A 13 -7.67 -2.81 7.48
CA PHE A 13 -8.04 -2.46 6.12
C PHE A 13 -7.82 -3.61 5.14
N SER A 14 -8.58 -3.61 4.04
CA SER A 14 -8.40 -4.50 2.90
C SER A 14 -8.84 -3.79 1.63
N VAL A 15 -7.97 -3.72 0.64
CA VAL A 15 -8.18 -2.90 -0.57
C VAL A 15 -7.64 -3.58 -1.82
N ASN A 16 -8.34 -3.40 -2.94
CA ASN A 16 -7.88 -3.85 -4.24
C ASN A 16 -6.79 -2.93 -4.81
N ILE A 17 -5.84 -3.54 -5.52
CA ILE A 17 -4.80 -2.83 -6.26
C ILE A 17 -5.25 -2.63 -7.71
N ASP A 18 -5.76 -1.43 -8.00
CA ASP A 18 -6.17 -1.02 -9.35
C ASP A 18 -4.97 -0.94 -10.32
N LEU A 19 -3.91 -0.27 -9.87
CA LEU A 19 -2.60 -0.23 -10.53
C LEU A 19 -1.51 -0.53 -9.49
N GLY A 20 -0.73 -1.56 -9.75
CA GLY A 20 0.41 -1.92 -8.93
C GLY A 20 1.48 -2.62 -9.76
N TYR A 21 2.71 -2.60 -9.27
CA TYR A 21 3.87 -3.15 -9.95
C TYR A 21 4.69 -4.00 -9.00
N LYS A 22 5.20 -5.12 -9.50
CA LYS A 22 6.19 -5.92 -8.78
C LYS A 22 7.56 -5.30 -8.99
N VAL A 23 8.29 -5.11 -7.90
CA VAL A 23 9.68 -4.64 -7.90
C VAL A 23 10.58 -5.77 -7.44
N GLU A 24 11.60 -6.08 -8.22
CA GLU A 24 12.64 -7.05 -7.86
C GLU A 24 14.00 -6.39 -8.09
N GLN A 25 14.90 -6.48 -7.10
CA GLN A 25 16.25 -5.89 -7.17
C GLN A 25 16.26 -4.41 -7.59
N GLY A 26 15.30 -3.64 -7.08
CA GLY A 26 15.16 -2.21 -7.38
C GLY A 26 14.60 -1.89 -8.78
N LYS A 27 14.09 -2.88 -9.52
CA LYS A 27 13.52 -2.69 -10.85
C LYS A 27 12.07 -3.15 -10.92
N ILE A 28 11.22 -2.38 -11.59
CA ILE A 28 9.86 -2.80 -11.91
C ILE A 28 9.94 -3.93 -12.95
N VAL A 29 9.45 -5.11 -12.59
CA VAL A 29 9.49 -6.31 -13.47
C VAL A 29 8.15 -6.58 -14.16
N GLY A 30 7.06 -5.94 -13.72
CA GLY A 30 5.76 -6.07 -14.36
C GLY A 30 4.61 -5.50 -13.52
N ARG A 31 3.44 -5.36 -14.16
CA ARG A 31 2.19 -4.98 -13.50
C ARG A 31 1.59 -6.19 -12.78
N VAL A 32 1.08 -6.00 -11.58
CA VAL A 32 0.26 -7.00 -10.87
C VAL A 32 -1.23 -6.74 -11.12
N LYS A 33 -2.02 -7.82 -11.20
CA LYS A 33 -3.47 -7.80 -11.37
C LYS A 33 -4.10 -8.75 -10.35
N ASP A 34 -5.41 -8.64 -10.16
CA ASP A 34 -6.18 -9.49 -9.24
C ASP A 34 -5.49 -9.62 -7.87
N THR A 35 -4.99 -8.47 -7.39
CA THR A 35 -4.15 -8.36 -6.20
C THR A 35 -4.86 -7.48 -5.17
N MET A 36 -4.90 -7.96 -3.94
CA MET A 36 -5.40 -7.24 -2.79
C MET A 36 -4.29 -7.05 -1.76
N VAL A 37 -4.38 -5.95 -1.02
CA VAL A 37 -3.54 -5.66 0.14
C VAL A 37 -4.43 -5.51 1.36
N ALA A 38 -4.07 -6.18 2.45
CA ALA A 38 -4.76 -6.11 3.73
C ALA A 38 -3.76 -6.00 4.89
N GLY A 39 -4.18 -5.40 5.99
CA GLY A 39 -3.35 -5.27 7.19
C GLY A 39 -3.98 -4.42 8.27
N ASN A 40 -3.20 -4.17 9.32
CA ASN A 40 -3.53 -3.24 10.38
C ASN A 40 -2.63 -2.00 10.28
N ILE A 41 -3.22 -0.80 10.29
CA ILE A 41 -2.49 0.45 10.09
C ILE A 41 -1.52 0.75 11.26
N PHE A 42 -1.88 0.37 12.49
CA PHE A 42 -1.03 0.57 13.66
C PHE A 42 0.23 -0.31 13.59
N GLU A 43 0.07 -1.55 13.15
CA GLU A 43 1.18 -2.48 12.93
C GLU A 43 2.05 -2.03 11.75
N ALA A 44 1.44 -1.56 10.66
CA ALA A 44 2.15 -1.08 9.48
C ALA A 44 3.06 0.11 9.83
N PHE A 45 2.55 1.13 10.52
CA PHE A 45 3.36 2.28 10.95
C PHE A 45 4.37 1.94 12.04
N SER A 46 4.12 0.93 12.88
CA SER A 46 5.11 0.42 13.83
C SER A 46 6.31 -0.23 13.13
N ASN A 47 6.14 -0.69 11.88
CA ASN A 47 7.17 -1.29 11.03
C ASN A 47 7.43 -0.48 9.76
N LEU A 48 7.40 0.86 9.89
CA LEU A 48 7.76 1.79 8.82
C LEU A 48 9.25 1.63 8.48
N VAL A 49 9.57 1.49 7.19
CA VAL A 49 10.96 1.34 6.71
C VAL A 49 11.52 2.69 6.31
N ASP A 50 10.79 3.43 5.47
CA ASP A 50 11.27 4.70 4.93
C ASP A 50 10.13 5.59 4.41
N LEU A 51 10.43 6.87 4.27
CA LEU A 51 9.57 7.89 3.69
C LEU A 51 10.35 8.64 2.60
N SER A 52 9.72 8.88 1.45
CA SER A 52 10.36 9.72 0.42
C SER A 52 10.50 11.17 0.90
N ASP A 53 11.52 11.86 0.40
CA ASP A 53 11.77 13.30 0.63
C ASP A 53 10.81 14.24 -0.12
N ARG A 54 9.97 13.69 -1.01
CA ARG A 54 9.05 14.44 -1.88
C ARG A 54 7.60 14.05 -1.64
N PRO A 55 6.84 14.85 -0.87
CA PRO A 55 5.40 14.70 -0.77
C PRO A 55 4.68 15.18 -2.03
N GLU A 56 3.60 14.49 -2.37
CA GLU A 56 2.74 14.79 -3.51
C GLU A 56 1.28 14.90 -3.05
N TRP A 57 0.47 15.63 -3.81
CA TRP A 57 -0.97 15.68 -3.59
C TRP A 57 -1.62 14.40 -4.11
N VAL A 58 -2.21 13.63 -3.19
CA VAL A 58 -2.97 12.41 -3.49
C VAL A 58 -4.46 12.72 -3.36
N GLY A 59 -5.18 12.65 -4.48
CA GLY A 59 -6.58 13.07 -4.54
C GLY A 59 -6.72 14.57 -4.28
N SER A 60 -7.77 14.97 -3.55
CA SER A 60 -8.07 16.38 -3.27
C SER A 60 -7.79 16.81 -1.83
N SER A 61 -7.30 15.92 -0.96
CA SER A 61 -7.28 16.16 0.49
C SER A 61 -5.97 15.85 1.20
N SER A 62 -5.01 15.19 0.55
CA SER A 62 -3.84 14.65 1.25
C SER A 62 -2.55 15.05 0.55
N TYR A 63 -1.64 15.71 1.27
CA TYR A 63 -0.28 16.00 0.82
C TYR A 63 0.69 15.13 1.61
N VAL A 64 1.17 14.04 1.00
CA VAL A 64 1.89 12.97 1.71
C VAL A 64 3.05 12.42 0.87
N PRO A 65 4.15 11.97 1.51
CA PRO A 65 5.23 11.27 0.82
C PRO A 65 4.82 9.86 0.42
N HIS A 66 5.63 9.25 -0.44
CA HIS A 66 5.60 7.80 -0.62
C HIS A 66 6.08 7.12 0.68
N ILE A 67 5.41 6.03 1.04
CA ILE A 67 5.64 5.31 2.28
C ILE A 67 6.07 3.88 1.96
N LEU A 68 7.18 3.42 2.53
CA LEU A 68 7.62 2.04 2.45
C LEU A 68 7.35 1.33 3.78
N PHE A 69 6.42 0.38 3.75
CA PHE A 69 6.16 -0.52 4.88
C PHE A 69 7.00 -1.79 4.75
N ALA A 70 7.48 -2.35 5.87
CA ALA A 70 8.28 -3.57 5.87
C ALA A 70 7.52 -4.78 5.32
N GLY A 71 6.22 -4.82 5.56
CA GLY A 71 5.33 -5.84 5.04
C GLY A 71 3.87 -5.48 5.25
N LEU A 72 3.05 -5.82 4.27
CA LEU A 72 1.60 -5.85 4.36
C LEU A 72 1.12 -7.22 3.85
N GLY A 73 -0.06 -7.66 4.27
CA GLY A 73 -0.66 -8.87 3.72
C GLY A 73 -0.99 -8.66 2.24
N VAL A 74 -0.42 -9.47 1.35
CA VAL A 74 -0.68 -9.42 -0.09
C VAL A 74 -1.31 -10.74 -0.52
N ALA A 75 -2.51 -10.66 -1.12
CA ALA A 75 -3.15 -11.79 -1.77
C ALA A 75 -3.20 -11.52 -3.27
N ALA A 76 -2.53 -12.35 -4.07
CA ALA A 76 -2.51 -12.24 -5.52
C ALA A 76 -2.82 -13.60 -6.14
N ARG A 77 -3.59 -13.60 -7.24
CA ARG A 77 -3.78 -14.78 -8.08
C ARG A 77 -2.64 -14.82 -9.10
N GLN A 78 -1.87 -15.91 -9.12
CA GLN A 78 -0.76 -16.11 -10.06
C GLN A 78 -1.25 -16.31 -11.49
#